data_AF-A0A9D8G268-F1
#
_entry.id   AF-A0A9D8G268-F1
#
_cell.length_a   1.000
_cell.length_b   1.000
_cell.length_c   1.000
_cell.angle_alpha   90.00
_cell.angle_beta   90.00
_cell.angle_gamma   90.00
#
_symmetry.space_group_name_H-M   'P 1'
#
loop_
_entity.id
_entity.type
_entity.pdbx_description
1 polymer ?
#
loop_
_entity_poly.entity_id
_entity_poly.type
_entity_poly.pdbx_seq_one_letter_code
_entity_poly.pdbx_strand_id
1 'polypeptide(L)'
;MPRADFFGSDWEDRAPTNTVRSLGMIDLTEAKPDLWKEVMGEGEKAGDIRKCYNCATCISGCPAAEGKPPLLIRSLVRKILLGLEEQLVEDETPWSCVSCNKCEEMCPMGVHPFEVGLAIRRWQCRKDQTYLPPSLPEVFAQAHTQSVHKVKDLRKSVGVPEQPPSVVIMPDAMKKFQEMLRATKVVQDNDFVFKGH
;
A
#
# COMPACT_ATOMS: atom_id res chain seq x y z
N MET A 1 13.86 -30.04 -40.21
CA MET A 1 13.88 -28.77 -39.45
C MET A 1 14.53 -29.08 -38.11
N PRO A 2 15.73 -28.56 -37.81
CA PRO A 2 16.43 -28.88 -36.57
C PRO A 2 15.73 -28.22 -35.39
N ARG A 3 15.68 -28.92 -34.24
CA ARG A 3 15.26 -28.36 -32.94
C ARG A 3 16.17 -27.18 -32.63
N ALA A 4 15.59 -26.00 -32.43
CA ALA A 4 16.33 -24.88 -31.87
C ALA A 4 16.67 -25.21 -30.42
N ASP A 5 17.97 -25.21 -30.12
CA ASP A 5 18.52 -25.46 -28.80
C ASP A 5 18.10 -24.31 -27.86
N PHE A 6 17.17 -24.62 -26.94
CA PHE A 6 16.63 -23.68 -25.95
C PHE A 6 17.62 -23.29 -24.84
N PHE A 7 18.85 -23.78 -24.89
CA PHE A 7 19.92 -23.54 -23.93
C PHE A 7 21.05 -22.68 -24.53
N GLY A 8 20.66 -21.59 -25.21
CA GLY A 8 21.58 -20.49 -25.50
C GLY A 8 22.07 -19.87 -24.19
N SER A 9 23.38 -19.71 -24.08
CA SER A 9 24.20 -19.36 -22.92
C SER A 9 24.02 -17.94 -22.37
N ASP A 10 22.92 -17.25 -22.66
CA ASP A 10 22.67 -15.86 -22.23
C ASP A 10 21.70 -15.79 -21.05
N TRP A 11 22.04 -16.48 -19.96
CA TRP A 11 21.36 -16.23 -18.67
C TRP A 11 21.68 -14.81 -18.16
N GLU A 12 22.80 -14.24 -18.59
CA GLU A 12 23.26 -12.88 -18.25
C GLU A 12 22.42 -11.80 -18.97
N ASP A 13 22.03 -12.00 -20.24
CA ASP A 13 21.23 -11.00 -20.98
C ASP A 13 19.73 -11.04 -20.64
N ARG A 14 19.27 -12.09 -19.97
CA ARG A 14 17.93 -12.13 -19.34
C ARG A 14 17.93 -11.60 -17.91
N ALA A 15 19.08 -11.29 -17.33
CA ALA A 15 19.09 -10.56 -16.08
C ALA A 15 18.47 -9.19 -16.34
N PRO A 16 17.37 -8.83 -15.65
CA PRO A 16 16.73 -7.54 -15.88
C PRO A 16 17.76 -6.44 -15.58
N THR A 17 18.19 -5.74 -16.63
CA THR A 17 19.30 -4.77 -16.65
C THR A 17 19.03 -3.51 -15.81
N ASN A 18 18.07 -3.52 -14.88
CA ASN A 18 17.82 -2.41 -13.96
C ASN A 18 16.90 -2.68 -12.73
N THR A 19 16.88 -3.88 -12.10
CA THR A 19 15.98 -4.10 -10.92
C THR A 19 16.59 -4.73 -9.67
N VAL A 20 17.89 -4.98 -9.64
CA VAL A 20 18.60 -5.06 -8.36
C VAL A 20 19.33 -3.73 -8.25
N ARG A 21 18.73 -2.74 -7.56
CA ARG A 21 19.49 -1.60 -6.98
C ARG A 21 20.80 -2.24 -6.50
N SER A 22 21.94 -1.79 -7.01
CA SER A 22 23.25 -2.36 -6.70
C SER A 22 23.22 -2.83 -5.24
N LEU A 23 23.60 -4.09 -4.99
CA LEU A 23 23.82 -4.58 -3.63
C LEU A 23 25.00 -3.77 -3.06
N GLY A 24 24.76 -2.50 -2.75
CA GLY A 24 25.52 -1.77 -1.78
C GLY A 24 25.47 -2.61 -0.52
N MET A 25 26.63 -2.72 0.10
CA MET A 25 26.76 -3.38 1.40
C MET A 25 25.68 -2.83 2.32
N ILE A 26 24.74 -3.69 2.73
CA ILE A 26 23.71 -3.31 3.70
C ILE A 26 24.43 -3.15 5.03
N ASP A 27 24.54 -1.92 5.51
CA ASP A 27 25.09 -1.64 6.82
C ASP A 27 24.05 -1.97 7.89
N LEU A 28 24.33 -3.02 8.67
CA LEU A 28 23.46 -3.45 9.76
C LEU A 28 23.79 -2.73 11.07
N THR A 29 24.84 -1.89 11.12
CA THR A 29 25.16 -1.12 12.33
C THR A 29 24.12 -0.04 12.62
N GLU A 30 23.44 0.45 11.60
CA GLU A 30 22.35 1.42 11.70
C GLU A 30 20.95 0.76 11.81
N ALA A 31 20.90 -0.58 11.84
CA ALA A 31 19.65 -1.31 11.92
C ALA A 31 18.90 -0.97 13.21
N LYS A 32 17.62 -0.58 13.09
CA LYS A 32 16.73 -0.32 14.21
C LYS A 32 16.19 -1.63 14.79
N PRO A 33 16.59 -2.04 16.00
CA PRO A 33 16.08 -3.26 16.61
C PRO A 33 14.57 -3.17 16.78
N ASP A 34 13.89 -4.30 16.63
CA ASP A 34 12.44 -4.40 16.83
C ASP A 34 11.57 -3.45 15.98
N LEU A 35 12.07 -2.97 14.84
CA LEU A 35 11.29 -2.17 13.87
C LEU A 35 9.93 -2.82 13.54
N TRP A 36 9.87 -4.16 13.53
CA TRP A 36 8.63 -4.90 13.35
C TRP A 36 7.54 -4.56 14.37
N LYS A 37 7.86 -4.22 15.62
CA LYS A 37 6.84 -3.82 16.61
C LYS A 37 6.20 -2.49 16.22
N GLU A 38 6.99 -1.57 15.69
CA GLU A 38 6.50 -0.27 15.22
C GLU A 38 5.65 -0.42 13.95
N VAL A 39 6.15 -1.12 12.94
CA VAL A 39 5.42 -1.31 11.68
C VAL A 39 4.16 -2.16 11.89
N MET A 40 4.27 -3.27 12.61
CA MET A 40 3.14 -4.19 12.81
C MET A 40 2.17 -3.72 13.89
N GLY A 41 2.56 -2.78 14.75
CA GLY A 41 1.63 -2.05 15.62
C GLY A 41 0.53 -1.32 14.82
N GLU A 42 0.78 -1.07 13.53
CA GLU A 42 -0.19 -0.48 12.59
C GLU A 42 -1.02 -1.51 11.80
N GLY A 43 -0.78 -2.81 12.04
CA GLY A 43 -1.37 -3.93 11.32
C GLY A 43 -1.81 -5.05 12.25
N GLU A 44 -2.88 -4.82 13.02
CA GLU A 44 -3.41 -5.78 14.01
C GLU A 44 -3.72 -7.18 13.44
N LYS A 45 -3.96 -7.28 12.13
CA LYS A 45 -4.37 -8.52 11.45
C LYS A 45 -3.25 -9.22 10.69
N ALA A 46 -2.02 -8.71 10.74
CA ALA A 46 -0.94 -9.23 9.91
C ALA A 46 -0.35 -10.58 10.36
N GLY A 47 -0.77 -11.08 11.52
CA GLY A 47 -0.19 -12.27 12.14
C GLY A 47 1.25 -12.03 12.58
N ASP A 48 1.90 -13.09 13.04
CA ASP A 48 3.29 -13.00 13.48
C ASP A 48 4.26 -13.12 12.29
N ILE A 49 4.72 -11.97 11.78
CA ILE A 49 5.63 -11.91 10.63
C ILE A 49 6.97 -12.62 10.87
N ARG A 50 7.36 -12.86 12.12
CA ARG A 50 8.60 -13.57 12.48
C ARG A 50 8.54 -15.04 12.07
N LYS A 51 7.35 -15.59 11.82
CA LYS A 51 7.15 -16.94 11.26
C LYS A 51 7.54 -17.04 9.78
N CYS A 52 7.73 -15.91 9.09
CA CYS A 52 8.11 -15.91 7.68
C CYS A 52 9.50 -16.52 7.48
N TYR A 53 9.57 -17.67 6.81
CA TYR A 53 10.83 -18.34 6.47
C TYR A 53 11.32 -18.03 5.04
N ASN A 54 10.81 -16.98 4.40
CA ASN A 54 11.25 -16.50 3.08
C ASN A 54 11.01 -17.45 1.87
N CYS A 55 9.91 -18.21 1.85
CA CYS A 55 9.58 -19.14 0.75
C CYS A 55 9.25 -18.51 -0.62
N ALA A 56 8.96 -17.21 -0.68
CA ALA A 56 8.54 -16.47 -1.87
C ALA A 56 7.19 -16.89 -2.51
N THR A 57 6.37 -17.73 -1.86
CA THR A 57 5.02 -18.07 -2.34
C THR A 57 4.13 -16.84 -2.53
N CYS A 58 4.30 -15.81 -1.70
CA CYS A 58 3.57 -14.55 -1.83
C CYS A 58 3.93 -13.75 -3.09
N ILE A 59 5.11 -13.97 -3.68
CA ILE A 59 5.57 -13.30 -4.90
C ILE A 59 5.05 -14.05 -6.13
N SER A 60 5.03 -15.38 -6.10
CA SER A 60 4.68 -16.19 -7.29
C SER A 60 3.25 -15.96 -7.80
N GLY A 61 2.32 -15.56 -6.94
CA GLY A 61 0.96 -15.17 -7.35
C GLY A 61 0.69 -13.67 -7.32
N CYS A 62 1.72 -12.83 -7.14
CA CYS A 62 1.56 -11.38 -7.08
C CYS A 62 1.63 -10.79 -8.50
N PRO A 63 0.56 -10.17 -9.04
CA PRO A 63 0.63 -9.52 -10.34
C PRO A 63 1.58 -8.31 -10.36
N ALA A 64 1.76 -7.65 -9.20
CA ALA A 64 2.68 -6.51 -9.08
C ALA A 64 4.16 -6.94 -8.98
N ALA A 65 4.46 -8.25 -8.90
CA ALA A 65 5.84 -8.73 -8.92
C ALA A 65 6.51 -8.55 -10.29
N GLU A 66 5.73 -8.39 -11.37
CA GLU A 66 6.24 -8.09 -12.72
C GLU A 66 6.37 -6.57 -12.97
N GLY A 67 6.01 -5.75 -11.98
CA GLY A 67 6.13 -4.29 -12.03
C GLY A 67 7.59 -3.81 -12.12
N LYS A 68 7.76 -2.52 -12.43
CA LYS A 68 9.06 -1.84 -12.44
C LYS A 68 8.98 -0.58 -11.57
N PRO A 69 9.51 -0.58 -10.32
CA PRO A 69 10.15 -1.71 -9.63
C PRO A 69 9.16 -2.82 -9.21
N PRO A 70 9.63 -4.07 -9.03
CA PRO A 70 8.76 -5.20 -8.69
C PRO A 70 8.36 -5.17 -7.21
N LEU A 71 7.09 -5.44 -6.90
CA LEU A 71 6.65 -5.62 -5.52
C LEU A 71 7.07 -6.98 -4.98
N LEU A 72 8.07 -6.96 -4.09
CA LEU A 72 8.59 -8.13 -3.41
C LEU A 72 8.23 -8.07 -1.91
N ILE A 73 6.98 -8.42 -1.57
CA ILE A 73 6.51 -8.36 -0.17
C ILE A 73 7.35 -9.20 0.80
N ARG A 74 7.92 -10.33 0.32
CA ARG A 74 8.90 -11.12 1.07
C ARG A 74 10.12 -10.28 1.49
N SER A 75 10.65 -9.48 0.56
CA SER A 75 11.80 -8.61 0.81
C SER A 75 11.44 -7.50 1.80
N LEU A 76 10.23 -6.94 1.71
CA LEU A 76 9.72 -5.96 2.67
C LEU A 76 9.62 -6.54 4.09
N VAL A 77 9.05 -7.74 4.25
CA VAL A 77 9.05 -8.46 5.54
C VAL A 77 10.48 -8.62 6.07
N ARG A 78 11.44 -8.94 5.19
CA ARG A 78 12.84 -9.09 5.61
C ARG A 78 13.47 -7.76 6.03
N LYS A 79 13.22 -6.66 5.33
CA LYS A 79 13.67 -5.31 5.73
C LYS A 79 13.16 -4.95 7.12
N ILE A 80 11.87 -5.19 7.38
CA ILE A 80 11.25 -4.96 8.69
C ILE A 80 11.93 -5.78 9.79
N LEU A 81 12.13 -7.08 9.57
CA LEU A 81 12.75 -7.97 10.56
C LEU A 81 14.24 -7.67 10.79
N LEU A 82 14.93 -7.13 9.78
CA LEU A 82 16.33 -6.70 9.88
C LEU A 82 16.50 -5.29 10.44
N GLY A 83 15.42 -4.53 10.65
CA GLY A 83 15.52 -3.17 11.18
C GLY A 83 15.95 -2.11 10.14
N LEU A 84 15.78 -2.39 8.85
CA LEU A 84 16.19 -1.51 7.75
C LEU A 84 15.16 -0.39 7.52
N GLU A 85 15.11 0.57 8.44
CA GLU A 85 14.08 1.62 8.48
C GLU A 85 14.14 2.54 7.25
N GLU A 86 15.30 3.13 6.95
CA GLU A 86 15.47 4.05 5.82
C GLU A 86 15.11 3.38 4.48
N GLN A 87 15.60 2.16 4.25
CA GLN A 87 15.33 1.41 3.03
C GLN A 87 13.87 0.93 2.94
N LEU A 88 13.11 0.97 4.04
CA LEU A 88 11.68 0.71 4.07
C LEU A 88 10.88 2.00 3.82
N VAL A 89 11.32 3.15 4.33
CA VAL A 89 10.69 4.46 4.03
C VAL A 89 10.82 4.79 2.54
N GLU A 90 11.99 4.57 1.95
CA GLU A 90 12.23 4.86 0.51
C GLU A 90 11.53 3.90 -0.45
N ASP A 91 11.06 2.74 0.02
CA ASP A 91 10.50 1.72 -0.85
C ASP A 91 9.05 2.04 -1.21
N GLU A 92 8.81 2.53 -2.42
CA GLU A 92 7.47 2.85 -2.92
C GLU A 92 6.70 1.61 -3.42
N THR A 93 7.36 0.46 -3.58
CA THR A 93 6.71 -0.75 -4.11
C THR A 93 5.46 -1.21 -3.34
N PRO A 94 5.31 -1.05 -2.01
CA PRO A 94 4.08 -1.38 -1.30
C PRO A 94 2.84 -0.72 -1.92
N TRP A 95 2.97 0.48 -2.50
CA TRP A 95 1.87 1.23 -3.12
C TRP A 95 1.41 0.65 -4.46
N SER A 96 2.22 -0.18 -5.10
CA SER A 96 1.81 -0.93 -6.31
C SER A 96 0.90 -2.13 -6.02
N CYS A 97 0.73 -2.53 -4.74
CA CYS A 97 -0.17 -3.62 -4.38
C CYS A 97 -1.63 -3.29 -4.75
N VAL A 98 -2.23 -4.17 -5.56
CA VAL A 98 -3.62 -4.06 -6.05
C VAL A 98 -4.66 -4.65 -5.10
N SER A 99 -4.26 -5.04 -3.88
CA SER A 99 -5.16 -5.54 -2.84
C SER A 99 -6.00 -6.76 -3.25
N CYS A 100 -5.42 -7.68 -4.04
CA CYS A 100 -6.12 -8.87 -4.54
C CYS A 100 -6.22 -10.03 -3.52
N ASN A 101 -5.60 -9.88 -2.35
CA ASN A 101 -5.56 -10.86 -1.25
C ASN A 101 -4.92 -12.23 -1.56
N LYS A 102 -4.39 -12.45 -2.77
CA LYS A 102 -3.86 -13.77 -3.17
C LYS A 102 -2.71 -14.27 -2.28
N CYS A 103 -1.84 -13.37 -1.84
CA CYS A 103 -0.69 -13.71 -1.01
C CYS A 103 -1.08 -14.17 0.41
N GLU A 104 -2.26 -13.78 0.90
CA GLU A 104 -2.81 -14.22 2.18
C GLU A 104 -3.12 -15.72 2.16
N GLU A 105 -3.93 -16.12 1.19
CA GLU A 105 -4.46 -17.48 1.06
C GLU A 105 -3.37 -18.52 0.80
N MET A 106 -2.25 -18.11 0.21
CA MET A 106 -1.17 -19.01 -0.18
C MET A 106 -0.06 -19.12 0.86
N CYS A 107 -0.09 -18.34 1.94
CA CYS A 107 1.00 -18.31 2.89
C CYS A 107 1.00 -19.58 3.78
N PRO A 108 2.01 -20.46 3.69
CA PRO A 108 2.01 -21.71 4.44
C PRO A 108 2.20 -21.51 5.96
N MET A 109 2.67 -20.33 6.38
CA MET A 109 2.90 -20.01 7.79
C MET A 109 1.77 -19.22 8.44
N GLY A 110 0.73 -18.87 7.69
CA GLY A 110 -0.32 -17.96 8.17
C GLY A 110 0.24 -16.57 8.54
N VAL A 111 1.31 -16.14 7.87
CA VAL A 111 1.71 -14.72 7.88
C VAL A 111 0.83 -14.02 6.86
N HIS A 112 0.30 -12.86 7.21
CA HIS A 112 -0.66 -12.16 6.37
C HIS A 112 0.01 -11.05 5.53
N PRO A 113 0.51 -11.31 4.29
CA PRO A 113 1.40 -10.37 3.60
C PRO A 113 0.67 -9.16 3.00
N PHE A 114 -0.62 -9.26 2.70
CA PHE A 114 -1.43 -8.12 2.29
C PHE A 114 -1.58 -7.14 3.45
N GLU A 115 -1.88 -7.64 4.65
CA GLU A 115 -1.96 -6.82 5.86
C GLU A 115 -0.60 -6.22 6.23
N VAL A 116 0.52 -6.95 6.02
CA VAL A 116 1.87 -6.37 6.11
C VAL A 116 2.02 -5.19 5.14
N GLY A 117 1.60 -5.35 3.89
CA GLY A 117 1.64 -4.26 2.90
C GLY A 117 0.85 -3.02 3.34
N LEU A 118 -0.34 -3.22 3.91
CA LEU A 118 -1.14 -2.12 4.46
C LEU A 118 -0.47 -1.48 5.68
N ALA A 119 0.11 -2.28 6.57
CA ALA A 119 0.83 -1.77 7.74
C ALA A 119 2.01 -0.90 7.32
N ILE A 120 2.79 -1.32 6.30
CA ILE A 120 3.88 -0.52 5.73
C ILE A 120 3.36 0.82 5.19
N ARG A 121 2.28 0.82 4.39
CA ARG A 121 1.70 2.07 3.86
C ARG A 121 1.29 3.04 4.98
N ARG A 122 0.60 2.53 6.01
CA ARG A 122 0.17 3.33 7.18
C ARG A 122 1.35 3.85 7.98
N TRP A 123 2.43 3.08 8.05
CA TRP A 123 3.66 3.47 8.73
C TRP A 123 4.42 4.54 7.92
N GLN A 124 4.54 4.35 6.60
CA GLN A 124 5.13 5.32 5.66
C GLN A 124 4.40 6.68 5.70
N CYS A 125 3.07 6.70 5.63
CA CYS A 125 2.28 7.94 5.74
C CYS A 125 2.54 8.73 7.04
N ARG A 126 2.96 8.07 8.13
CA ARG A 126 3.29 8.72 9.40
C ARG A 126 4.73 9.20 9.47
N LYS A 127 5.64 8.53 8.78
CA LYS A 127 7.05 8.92 8.68
C LYS A 127 7.24 10.06 7.71
N ASP A 128 6.53 10.02 6.60
CA ASP A 128 6.62 10.99 5.52
C ASP A 128 5.22 11.28 4.96
N GLN A 129 4.83 12.54 5.11
CA GLN A 129 3.53 13.05 4.69
C GLN A 129 3.35 13.07 3.17
N THR A 130 4.42 12.95 2.39
CA THR A 130 4.35 12.85 0.92
C THR A 130 3.63 11.57 0.45
N TYR A 131 3.59 10.54 1.29
CA TYR A 131 2.82 9.32 1.04
C TYR A 131 1.32 9.45 1.33
N LEU A 132 0.84 10.56 1.90
CA LEU A 132 -0.59 10.78 2.08
C LEU A 132 -1.27 10.97 0.71
N PRO A 133 -2.32 10.19 0.37
CA PRO A 133 -3.03 10.39 -0.88
C PRO A 133 -3.59 11.81 -1.03
N PRO A 134 -3.34 12.50 -2.16
CA PRO A 134 -3.75 13.89 -2.36
C PRO A 134 -5.28 14.06 -2.45
N SER A 135 -6.04 12.98 -2.61
CA SER A 135 -7.50 12.98 -2.62
C SER A 135 -8.13 12.99 -1.23
N LEU A 136 -7.35 12.82 -0.14
CA LEU A 136 -7.87 12.80 1.23
C LEU A 136 -8.62 14.09 1.63
N PRO A 137 -8.12 15.32 1.35
CA PRO A 137 -8.86 16.55 1.65
C PRO A 137 -10.20 16.61 0.91
N GLU A 138 -10.22 16.19 -0.35
CA GLU A 138 -11.44 16.19 -1.17
C GLU A 138 -12.47 15.21 -0.62
N VAL A 139 -12.03 14.02 -0.20
CA VAL A 139 -12.89 13.02 0.46
C VAL A 139 -13.43 13.56 1.78
N PHE A 140 -12.60 14.24 2.57
CA PHE A 140 -13.02 14.89 3.81
C PHE A 140 -14.08 15.99 3.56
N ALA A 141 -13.89 16.78 2.50
CA ALA A 141 -14.75 17.91 2.14
C ALA A 141 -16.12 17.49 1.56
N GLN A 142 -16.19 16.37 0.83
CA GLN A 142 -17.40 15.98 0.10
C GLN A 142 -17.96 14.59 0.48
N ALA A 143 -17.30 13.88 1.40
CA ALA A 143 -17.62 12.51 1.85
C ALA A 143 -17.67 11.45 0.74
N HIS A 144 -17.12 11.74 -0.44
CA HIS A 144 -17.07 10.83 -1.58
C HIS A 144 -15.69 10.87 -2.21
N THR A 145 -15.24 9.73 -2.71
CA THR A 145 -14.01 9.63 -3.53
C THR A 145 -14.22 10.16 -4.94
N GLN A 146 -15.46 10.09 -5.45
CA GLN A 146 -15.85 10.60 -6.76
C GLN A 146 -16.89 11.71 -6.56
N SER A 147 -16.66 12.86 -7.20
CA SER A 147 -17.52 14.01 -7.00
C SER A 147 -18.90 13.79 -7.61
N VAL A 148 -19.93 13.79 -6.77
CA VAL A 148 -21.32 13.63 -7.21
C VAL A 148 -21.94 14.93 -7.75
N HIS A 149 -21.30 16.08 -7.49
CA HIS A 149 -21.82 17.38 -7.89
C HIS A 149 -21.74 17.63 -9.40
N LYS A 150 -20.86 16.91 -10.11
CA LYS A 150 -20.58 17.09 -11.55
C LYS A 150 -21.56 16.35 -12.48
N VAL A 151 -22.43 15.48 -11.95
CA VAL A 151 -23.26 14.56 -12.75
C VAL A 151 -24.77 14.84 -12.68
N LYS A 152 -25.18 16.00 -12.16
CA LYS A 152 -26.60 16.34 -11.96
C LYS A 152 -27.43 16.30 -13.25
N ASP A 153 -26.88 16.86 -14.33
CA ASP A 153 -27.58 16.92 -15.64
C ASP A 153 -27.76 15.53 -16.25
N LEU A 154 -26.72 14.68 -16.15
CA LEU A 154 -26.79 13.29 -16.60
C LEU A 154 -27.81 12.48 -15.78
N ARG A 155 -27.86 12.72 -14.47
CA ARG A 155 -28.85 12.06 -13.59
C ARG A 155 -30.28 12.46 -13.97
N LYS A 156 -30.50 13.73 -14.25
CA LYS A 156 -31.79 14.25 -14.74
C LYS A 156 -32.17 13.65 -16.10
N SER A 157 -31.21 13.52 -17.03
CA SER A 157 -31.49 12.98 -18.37
C SER A 157 -31.88 11.51 -18.37
N VAL A 158 -31.41 10.73 -17.39
CA VAL A 158 -31.82 9.33 -17.20
C VAL A 158 -32.98 9.15 -16.21
N GLY A 159 -33.63 10.24 -15.80
CA GLY A 159 -34.84 10.22 -14.97
C GLY A 159 -34.61 9.87 -13.49
N VAL A 160 -33.38 9.99 -12.98
CA VAL A 160 -33.08 9.78 -11.56
C VAL A 160 -32.90 11.12 -10.82
N PRO A 161 -33.06 11.17 -9.48
CA PRO A 161 -32.89 12.41 -8.72
C PRO A 161 -31.53 13.06 -8.98
N GLU A 162 -31.51 14.39 -9.16
CA GLU A 162 -30.31 15.17 -9.51
C GLU A 162 -29.16 14.93 -8.51
N GLN A 163 -29.48 14.79 -7.23
CA GLN A 163 -28.53 14.38 -6.19
C GLN A 163 -28.85 12.96 -5.70
N PRO A 164 -27.85 12.09 -5.52
CA PRO A 164 -28.08 10.77 -4.95
C PRO A 164 -28.49 10.87 -3.48
N PRO A 165 -29.27 9.90 -2.97
CA PRO A 165 -29.62 9.82 -1.55
C PRO A 165 -28.42 9.32 -0.72
N SER A 166 -27.35 10.12 -0.69
CA SER A 166 -26.12 9.87 0.06
C SER A 166 -25.86 10.99 1.07
N VAL A 167 -24.67 10.97 1.69
CA VAL A 167 -24.21 11.98 2.66
C VAL A 167 -24.38 13.42 2.16
N VAL A 168 -24.38 13.63 0.84
CA VAL A 168 -24.54 14.95 0.21
C VAL A 168 -25.88 15.63 0.53
N ILE A 169 -26.97 14.87 0.62
CA ILE A 169 -28.30 15.44 0.95
C ILE A 169 -28.61 15.35 2.45
N MET A 170 -27.68 14.86 3.27
CA MET A 170 -27.85 14.58 4.70
C MET A 170 -26.82 15.37 5.53
N PRO A 171 -27.08 16.65 5.87
CA PRO A 171 -26.11 17.49 6.58
C PRO A 171 -25.61 16.90 7.91
N ASP A 172 -26.48 16.23 8.66
CA ASP A 172 -26.11 15.60 9.93
C ASP A 172 -25.15 14.42 9.73
N ALA A 173 -25.33 13.65 8.66
CA ALA A 173 -24.44 12.55 8.31
C ALA A 173 -23.07 13.08 7.86
N MET A 174 -23.06 14.21 7.15
CA MET A 174 -21.82 14.88 6.73
C MET A 174 -21.01 15.35 7.93
N LYS A 175 -21.67 16.00 8.90
CA LYS A 175 -21.04 16.44 10.14
C LYS A 175 -20.45 15.26 10.91
N LYS A 176 -21.22 14.18 11.10
CA LYS A 176 -20.75 12.95 11.76
C LYS A 176 -19.57 12.32 11.03
N PHE A 177 -19.60 12.28 9.69
CA PHE A 177 -18.49 11.77 8.89
C PHE A 177 -17.19 12.53 9.16
N GLN A 178 -17.25 13.86 9.15
CA GLN A 178 -16.10 14.70 9.45
C GLN A 178 -15.62 14.56 10.90
N GLU A 179 -16.54 14.48 11.87
CA GLU A 179 -16.21 14.23 13.28
C GLU A 179 -15.48 12.89 13.46
N MET A 180 -15.94 11.82 12.81
CA MET A 180 -15.27 10.51 12.85
C MET A 180 -13.87 10.58 12.24
N LEU A 181 -13.70 11.25 11.09
CA LEU A 181 -12.39 11.40 10.47
C LEU A 181 -11.43 12.22 11.34
N ARG A 182 -11.89 13.32 11.95
CA ARG A 182 -11.10 14.13 12.90
C ARG A 182 -10.69 13.36 14.17
N ALA A 183 -11.37 12.27 14.51
CA ALA A 183 -10.97 11.40 15.60
C ALA A 183 -9.82 10.44 15.22
N THR A 184 -9.50 10.29 13.93
CA THR A 184 -8.40 9.42 13.49
C THR A 184 -7.05 10.11 13.64
N LYS A 185 -5.99 9.34 13.98
CA LYS A 185 -4.62 9.86 14.09
C LYS A 185 -4.15 10.54 12.80
N VAL A 186 -4.50 9.99 11.63
CA VAL A 186 -4.11 10.54 10.33
C VAL A 186 -4.60 11.98 10.15
N VAL A 187 -5.83 12.29 10.56
CA VAL A 187 -6.36 13.66 10.46
C VAL A 187 -5.83 14.54 11.58
N GLN A 188 -5.70 14.02 12.80
CA GLN A 188 -5.17 14.77 13.95
C GLN A 188 -3.72 15.24 13.72
N ASP A 189 -2.86 14.34 13.24
CA ASP A 189 -1.44 14.61 13.01
C ASP A 189 -1.23 15.50 11.77
N ASN A 190 -2.24 15.61 10.89
CA ASN A 190 -2.17 16.33 9.62
C ASN A 190 -3.29 17.34 9.44
N ASP A 191 -3.81 17.94 10.52
CA ASP A 191 -4.99 18.84 10.46
C ASP A 191 -4.80 20.01 9.47
N PHE A 192 -3.56 20.47 9.26
CA PHE A 192 -3.23 21.49 8.27
C PHE A 192 -3.64 21.13 6.83
N VAL A 193 -3.67 19.83 6.48
CA VAL A 193 -4.11 19.31 5.17
C VAL A 193 -5.63 19.43 5.00
N PHE A 194 -6.38 19.48 6.10
CA PHE A 194 -7.84 19.50 6.13
C PHE A 194 -8.42 20.89 6.48
N LYS A 195 -7.56 21.89 6.73
CA LYS A 195 -7.97 23.29 6.97
C LYS A 195 -8.39 23.96 5.66
N GLY A 196 -9.57 24.59 5.65
CA GLY A 196 -10.09 25.34 4.50
C GLY A 196 -11.16 24.61 3.68
N HIS A 197 -11.61 23.45 4.15
CA HIS A 197 -12.69 22.65 3.55
C HIS A 197 -13.81 22.36 4.55
#